data_AF-A0A2V9MMC2-F1
#
_entry.id   AF-A0A2V9MMC2-F1
#
_cell.length_a   1.000
_cell.length_b   1.000
_cell.length_c   1.000
_cell.angle_alpha   90.00
_cell.angle_beta   90.00
_cell.angle_gamma   90.00
#
_symmetry.space_group_name_H-M   'P 1'
#
loop_
_entity.id
_entity.type
_entity.pdbx_description
1 polymer ?
#
loop_
_entity_poly.entity_id
_entity_poly.type
_entity_poly.pdbx_seq_one_letter_code
_entity_poly.pdbx_strand_id
1 'polypeptide(L)'
;MISTDTGFWEDLLLFIEEGKAVPIVGRDLLVVETDKGLRPFHRLVAERLAAELSVSIDGLPADFDTNDVICAYQNFDGDAHRIYPKVVRILKALSVPVPEALRLLVAIPKFRLFVSTTFDYLLEEAIKAVRGHEPAVASYPPTTDILDFNNADLGKQGSLVFQVLGRASGSTAFALTEGQMLEQIHNLMSKEGRPKELIARLRESHLLILGVGFPDWLARFLLRLSREHPLWVNREATEIIADKKCAQPEFSQFLQRFSPKQSCLIGGSPVDFVQELHRRWFERHPAQQASGSSITRATGKPAEMSGGSVFISYASEDRDAVFRLYDVLTSAGLEVWIDRRINPGDDFGDVIKRNIRESCAFLPVLSRHTQPDNDRWFRIEWQYAKHEVAPSYYGTDLPFLFPVIVDSTPNNELIEFRRGTFDRSAARALGGNPPPELIEQLDRCQKAWRKRKQITQV
;
A
#
# COMPACT_ATOMS: atom_id res chain seq x y z
N MET A 1 -2.52 -9.54 22.70
CA MET A 1 -2.79 -10.24 21.44
C MET A 1 -3.70 -9.36 20.60
N ILE A 2 -3.25 -9.00 19.40
CA ILE A 2 -4.05 -8.24 18.43
C ILE A 2 -5.18 -9.17 17.97
N SER A 3 -6.41 -8.89 18.41
CA SER A 3 -7.59 -9.68 18.01
C SER A 3 -8.09 -9.17 16.67
N THR A 4 -7.53 -9.68 15.58
CA THR A 4 -8.02 -9.44 14.22
C THR A 4 -8.33 -10.77 13.55
N ASP A 5 -9.39 -10.79 12.73
CA ASP A 5 -9.78 -11.99 11.97
C ASP A 5 -8.66 -12.42 11.01
N THR A 6 -8.62 -13.71 10.66
CA THR A 6 -7.60 -14.28 9.76
C THR A 6 -7.66 -13.62 8.38
N GLY A 7 -8.86 -13.28 7.90
CA GLY A 7 -9.04 -12.58 6.62
C GLY A 7 -8.39 -11.19 6.56
N PHE A 8 -8.36 -10.45 7.68
CA PHE A 8 -7.75 -9.12 7.74
C PHE A 8 -6.25 -9.15 7.38
N TRP A 9 -5.51 -10.12 7.91
CA TRP A 9 -4.08 -10.21 7.68
C TRP A 9 -3.78 -10.65 6.24
N GLU A 10 -4.58 -11.54 5.68
CA GLU A 10 -4.41 -11.97 4.28
C GLU A 10 -4.63 -10.82 3.29
N ASP A 11 -5.67 -10.01 3.52
CA ASP A 11 -5.97 -8.82 2.73
C ASP A 11 -4.86 -7.77 2.86
N LEU A 12 -4.41 -7.48 4.09
CA LEU A 12 -3.32 -6.52 4.32
C LEU A 12 -2.02 -6.94 3.64
N LEU A 13 -1.62 -8.21 3.78
CA LEU A 13 -0.42 -8.73 3.15
C LEU A 13 -0.54 -8.69 1.63
N LEU A 14 -1.72 -8.96 1.08
CA LEU A 14 -2.00 -8.76 -0.34
C LEU A 14 -1.74 -7.29 -0.69
N PHE A 15 -2.44 -6.31 -0.10
CA PHE A 15 -2.27 -4.86 -0.35
C PHE A 15 -0.80 -4.39 -0.31
N ILE A 16 0.01 -4.99 0.56
CA ILE A 16 1.45 -4.72 0.66
C ILE A 16 2.22 -5.36 -0.50
N GLU A 17 1.97 -6.62 -0.86
CA GLU A 17 2.50 -7.23 -2.09
C GLU A 17 2.23 -6.31 -3.29
N GLU A 18 1.07 -5.65 -3.25
CA GLU A 18 0.56 -4.72 -4.25
C GLU A 18 1.28 -3.40 -4.38
N GLY A 19 2.05 -3.02 -3.37
CA GLY A 19 2.57 -1.66 -3.32
C GLY A 19 1.46 -0.63 -3.21
N LYS A 20 0.22 -1.03 -2.88
CA LYS A 20 -0.88 -0.12 -2.56
C LYS A 20 -0.88 0.34 -1.11
N ALA A 21 -0.15 -0.34 -0.25
CA ALA A 21 -0.09 -0.01 1.15
C ALA A 21 0.97 1.08 1.40
N VAL A 22 0.56 2.18 2.06
CA VAL A 22 1.46 3.28 2.44
C VAL A 22 1.50 3.40 3.97
N PRO A 23 2.66 3.17 4.60
CA PRO A 23 2.86 3.42 6.01
C PRO A 23 2.96 4.92 6.31
N ILE A 24 2.08 5.37 7.20
CA ILE A 24 2.11 6.66 7.88
C ILE A 24 2.68 6.41 9.29
N VAL A 25 3.94 6.75 9.47
CA VAL A 25 4.76 6.46 10.66
C VAL A 25 4.77 7.68 11.56
N GLY A 26 4.48 7.47 12.85
CA GLY A 26 4.68 8.53 13.84
C GLY A 26 5.37 8.09 15.13
N ARG A 27 5.34 9.00 16.10
CA ARG A 27 6.23 9.07 17.27
C ARG A 27 6.28 7.80 18.14
N ASP A 28 5.19 7.04 18.25
CA ASP A 28 5.09 5.88 19.13
C ASP A 28 5.84 4.66 18.58
N LEU A 29 6.21 4.67 17.29
CA LEU A 29 7.12 3.67 16.72
C LEU A 29 8.60 3.97 17.02
N LEU A 30 8.92 5.21 17.43
CA LEU A 30 10.30 5.64 17.71
C LEU A 30 10.64 5.37 19.18
N VAL A 31 10.72 4.09 19.53
CA VAL A 31 11.20 3.63 20.83
C VAL A 31 12.64 3.17 20.68
N VAL A 32 13.55 3.77 21.44
CA VAL A 32 14.99 3.51 21.38
C VAL A 32 15.49 2.88 22.67
N GLU A 33 16.50 2.02 22.54
CA GLU A 33 17.20 1.45 23.68
C GLU A 33 18.17 2.47 24.28
N THR A 34 18.15 2.59 25.60
CA THR A 34 19.03 3.48 26.37
C THR A 34 19.56 2.74 27.59
N ASP A 35 20.54 3.30 28.29
CA ASP A 35 21.06 2.75 29.55
C ASP A 35 19.98 2.56 30.63
N LYS A 36 18.85 3.28 30.51
CA LYS A 36 17.69 3.20 31.40
C LYS A 36 16.56 2.32 30.85
N GLY A 37 16.85 1.50 29.83
CA GLY A 37 15.88 0.67 29.12
C GLY A 37 15.25 1.36 27.91
N LEU A 38 14.14 0.79 27.42
CA LEU A 38 13.40 1.28 26.26
C LEU A 38 12.67 2.59 26.58
N ARG A 39 12.92 3.64 25.79
CA ARG A 39 12.31 4.96 25.99
C ARG A 39 11.83 5.55 24.66
N PRO A 40 10.72 6.31 24.64
CA PRO A 40 10.31 7.06 23.45
C PRO A 40 11.38 8.09 23.07
N PHE A 41 11.76 8.15 21.80
CA PHE A 41 12.79 9.06 21.30
C PHE A 41 12.43 10.53 21.54
N HIS A 42 11.20 10.92 21.20
CA HIS A 42 10.71 12.29 21.38
C HIS A 42 10.66 12.72 22.85
N ARG A 43 10.57 11.77 23.80
CA ARG A 43 10.71 12.06 25.23
C ARG A 43 12.15 12.45 25.58
N LEU A 44 13.14 11.79 25.01
CA LEU A 44 14.56 12.14 25.20
C LEU A 44 14.87 13.53 24.65
N VAL A 45 14.30 13.85 23.49
CA VAL A 45 14.40 15.19 22.87
C VAL A 45 13.79 16.25 23.80
N ALA A 46 12.57 16.00 24.31
CA ALA A 46 11.88 16.92 25.22
C ALA A 46 12.65 17.15 26.52
N GLU A 47 13.20 16.11 27.14
CA GLU A 47 14.01 16.21 28.37
C GLU A 47 15.27 17.06 28.16
N ARG A 48 15.99 16.86 27.04
CA ARG A 48 17.16 17.68 26.70
C ARG A 48 16.77 19.12 26.38
N LEU A 49 15.63 19.33 25.72
CA LEU A 49 15.11 20.65 25.43
C LEU A 49 14.72 21.40 26.72
N ALA A 50 14.07 20.73 27.67
CA ALA A 50 13.71 21.30 28.97
C ALA A 50 14.95 21.76 29.73
N ALA A 51 16.00 20.93 29.75
CA ALA A 51 17.29 21.30 30.34
C ALA A 51 17.92 22.52 29.63
N GLU A 52 17.93 22.55 28.29
CA GLU A 52 18.51 23.66 27.53
C GLU A 52 17.71 24.98 27.69
N LEU A 53 16.41 24.90 27.95
CA LEU A 53 15.52 26.04 28.20
C LEU A 53 15.37 26.39 29.68
N SER A 54 16.01 25.65 30.59
CA SER A 54 15.85 25.80 32.05
C SER A 54 14.39 25.69 32.51
N VAL A 55 13.62 24.80 31.88
CA VAL A 55 12.24 24.48 32.24
C VAL A 55 12.23 23.30 33.21
N SER A 56 11.52 23.45 34.34
CA SER A 56 11.34 22.34 35.29
C SER A 56 10.39 21.29 34.72
N ILE A 57 10.76 20.03 34.88
CA ILE A 57 9.96 18.88 34.42
C ILE A 57 8.97 18.37 35.48
N ASP A 58 9.10 18.80 36.75
CA ASP A 58 8.34 18.25 37.88
C ASP A 58 6.83 18.53 37.81
N GLY A 59 6.42 19.53 37.02
CA GLY A 59 5.03 19.90 36.79
C GLY A 59 4.46 19.49 35.43
N LEU A 60 5.25 18.79 34.60
CA LEU A 60 4.82 18.37 33.25
C LEU A 60 4.10 17.02 33.29
N PRO A 61 3.24 16.71 32.29
CA PRO A 61 2.59 15.40 32.17
C PRO A 61 3.57 14.22 32.19
N ALA A 62 3.13 13.05 32.65
CA ALA A 62 3.99 11.86 32.73
C ALA A 62 4.61 11.49 31.36
N ASP A 63 3.85 11.66 30.28
CA ASP A 63 4.22 11.42 28.89
C ASP A 63 4.53 12.70 28.09
N PHE A 64 4.90 13.79 28.79
CA PHE A 64 5.23 15.08 28.15
C PHE A 64 6.18 14.98 26.96
N ASP A 65 5.99 15.89 26.00
CA ASP A 65 6.80 16.04 24.79
C ASP A 65 7.34 17.48 24.60
N THR A 66 7.80 17.80 23.38
CA THR A 66 8.31 19.15 23.06
C THR A 66 7.26 20.24 23.18
N ASN A 67 5.98 19.94 22.90
CA ASN A 67 4.88 20.89 23.04
C ASN A 67 4.74 21.32 24.50
N ASP A 68 4.71 20.36 25.43
CA ASP A 68 4.56 20.64 26.86
C ASP A 68 5.72 21.47 27.41
N VAL A 69 6.95 21.15 27.00
CA VAL A 69 8.16 21.89 27.40
C VAL A 69 8.11 23.33 26.88
N ILE A 70 7.67 23.55 25.64
CA ILE A 70 7.57 24.89 25.05
C ILE A 70 6.43 25.68 25.71
N CYS A 71 5.30 25.04 26.00
CA CYS A 71 4.17 25.66 26.72
C CYS A 71 4.57 26.10 28.14
N ALA A 72 5.46 25.35 28.80
CA ALA A 72 5.98 25.70 30.13
C ALA A 72 7.14 26.72 30.08
N TYR A 73 7.66 27.06 28.91
CA TYR A 73 8.77 28.00 28.75
C TYR A 73 8.28 29.45 28.83
N GLN A 74 8.59 30.13 29.94
CA GLN A 74 8.09 31.49 30.22
C GLN A 74 8.50 32.56 29.20
N ASN A 75 9.65 32.39 28.54
CA ASN A 75 10.14 33.36 27.54
C ASN A 75 9.71 33.00 26.11
N PHE A 76 8.72 32.12 25.94
CA PHE A 76 8.15 31.85 24.63
C PHE A 76 7.23 33.00 24.22
N ASP A 77 7.64 33.74 23.20
CA ASP A 77 6.92 34.89 22.62
C ASP A 77 6.08 34.50 21.39
N GLY A 78 5.89 33.19 21.16
CA GLY A 78 5.24 32.66 19.96
C GLY A 78 6.21 32.40 18.80
N ASP A 79 7.47 32.86 18.89
CA ASP A 79 8.48 32.66 17.86
C ASP A 79 9.36 31.43 18.14
N ALA A 80 9.10 30.33 17.41
CA ALA A 80 9.89 29.11 17.50
C ALA A 80 11.23 29.16 16.74
N HIS A 81 11.54 30.21 15.99
CA HIS A 81 12.81 30.32 15.26
C HIS A 81 14.03 30.24 16.19
N ARG A 82 13.89 30.70 17.44
CA ARG A 82 14.95 30.58 18.46
C ARG A 82 15.10 29.16 19.01
N ILE A 83 14.07 28.33 18.87
CA ILE A 83 14.01 26.96 19.41
C ILE A 83 14.49 25.95 18.37
N TYR A 84 14.24 26.17 17.07
CA TYR A 84 14.67 25.23 16.02
C TYR A 84 16.16 24.87 16.06
N PRO A 85 17.12 25.82 16.17
CA PRO A 85 18.53 25.47 16.25
C PRO A 85 18.88 24.64 17.50
N LYS A 86 18.16 24.83 18.61
CA LYS A 86 18.33 24.06 19.85
C LYS A 86 17.94 22.60 19.63
N VAL A 87 16.75 22.38 19.09
CA VAL A 87 16.25 21.03 18.78
C VAL A 87 17.14 20.32 17.75
N VAL A 88 17.57 21.01 16.70
CA VAL A 88 18.49 20.44 15.70
C VAL A 88 19.83 20.03 16.31
N ARG A 89 20.39 20.83 17.24
CA ARG A 89 21.60 20.43 17.99
C ARG A 89 21.34 19.19 18.86
N ILE A 90 20.20 19.15 19.56
CA ILE A 90 19.80 18.02 20.39
C ILE A 90 19.72 16.74 19.55
N LEU A 91 19.05 16.79 18.39
CA LEU A 91 18.93 15.65 17.47
C LEU A 91 20.30 15.16 16.99
N LYS A 92 21.20 16.07 16.57
CA LYS A 92 22.56 15.72 16.14
C LYS A 92 23.42 15.13 17.27
N ALA A 93 23.17 15.54 18.51
CA ALA A 93 23.89 15.04 19.70
C ALA A 93 23.26 13.77 20.28
N LEU A 94 22.06 13.37 19.84
CA LEU A 94 21.42 12.12 20.23
C LEU A 94 21.89 11.02 19.28
N SER A 95 22.97 10.34 19.67
CA SER A 95 23.32 9.07 19.02
C SER A 95 22.51 7.95 19.68
N VAL A 96 21.53 7.44 18.94
CA VAL A 96 20.66 6.34 19.38
C VAL A 96 20.62 5.26 18.29
N PRO A 97 20.46 3.98 18.66
CA PRO A 97 20.25 2.94 17.66
C PRO A 97 18.92 3.17 16.92
N VAL A 98 18.85 2.69 15.67
CA VAL A 98 17.61 2.71 14.88
C VAL A 98 16.51 1.97 15.66
N PRO A 99 15.32 2.57 15.86
CA PRO A 99 14.21 1.90 16.52
C PRO A 99 13.85 0.56 15.84
N GLU A 100 13.68 -0.48 16.65
CA GLU A 100 13.43 -1.84 16.15
C GLU A 100 12.17 -1.92 15.27
N ALA A 101 11.10 -1.20 15.65
CA ALA A 101 9.88 -1.16 14.86
C ALA A 101 10.12 -0.56 13.46
N LEU A 102 10.94 0.49 13.34
CA LEU A 102 11.29 1.04 12.03
C LEU A 102 12.13 0.05 11.22
N ARG A 103 13.09 -0.62 11.86
CA ARG A 103 13.92 -1.65 11.22
C ARG A 103 13.05 -2.75 10.61
N LEU A 104 12.09 -3.27 11.36
CA LEU A 104 11.15 -4.30 10.91
C LEU A 104 10.24 -3.78 9.78
N LEU A 105 9.65 -2.60 9.93
CA LEU A 105 8.76 -2.03 8.92
C LEU A 105 9.48 -1.80 7.58
N VAL A 106 10.70 -1.25 7.64
CA VAL A 106 11.52 -0.94 6.46
C VAL A 106 12.04 -2.21 5.78
N ALA A 107 12.26 -3.29 6.52
CA ALA A 107 12.72 -4.57 5.97
C ALA A 107 11.73 -5.17 4.96
N ILE A 108 10.45 -4.81 5.03
CA ILE A 108 9.44 -5.20 4.04
C ILE A 108 9.70 -4.46 2.72
N PRO A 109 10.18 -5.13 1.64
CA PRO A 109 10.71 -4.44 0.46
C PRO A 109 9.65 -3.69 -0.36
N LYS A 110 8.37 -4.06 -0.19
CA LYS A 110 7.27 -3.50 -0.95
C LYS A 110 6.83 -2.11 -0.51
N PHE A 111 7.15 -1.72 0.72
CA PHE A 111 6.97 -0.35 1.15
C PHE A 111 8.04 0.52 0.50
N ARG A 112 7.67 1.29 -0.52
CA ARG A 112 8.59 2.22 -1.20
C ARG A 112 8.34 3.67 -0.81
N LEU A 113 7.09 4.05 -0.56
CA LEU A 113 6.72 5.35 -0.03
C LEU A 113 6.42 5.23 1.46
N PHE A 114 7.03 6.09 2.27
CA PHE A 114 6.71 6.26 3.67
C PHE A 114 6.30 7.71 3.92
N VAL A 115 5.28 7.91 4.75
CA VAL A 115 4.89 9.24 5.22
C VAL A 115 5.25 9.33 6.70
N SER A 116 6.05 10.32 7.07
CA SER A 116 6.39 10.60 8.46
C SER A 116 5.56 11.76 8.99
N THR A 117 5.07 11.61 10.20
CA THR A 117 4.44 12.68 10.99
C THR A 117 5.36 13.20 12.10
N THR A 118 6.66 12.99 11.96
CA THR A 118 7.68 13.44 12.91
C THR A 118 8.75 14.24 12.18
N PHE A 119 9.40 15.15 12.91
CA PHE A 119 10.41 16.05 12.35
C PHE A 119 11.82 15.47 12.32
N ASP A 120 12.04 14.30 12.95
CA ASP A 120 13.36 13.68 13.08
C ASP A 120 13.81 12.92 11.82
N TYR A 121 15.01 12.32 11.88
CA TYR A 121 15.65 11.64 10.76
C TYR A 121 15.63 10.11 10.87
N LEU A 122 15.03 9.54 11.93
CA LEU A 122 15.22 8.11 12.25
C LEU A 122 14.62 7.17 11.21
N LEU A 123 13.56 7.58 10.50
CA LEU A 123 13.02 6.80 9.39
C LEU A 123 13.95 6.81 8.17
N GLU A 124 14.62 7.94 7.89
CA GLU A 124 15.65 8.04 6.85
C GLU A 124 16.82 7.11 7.19
N GLU A 125 17.31 7.19 8.43
CA GLU A 125 18.40 6.37 8.96
C GLU A 125 18.04 4.87 8.96
N ALA A 126 16.80 4.51 9.28
CA ALA A 126 16.32 3.13 9.22
C ALA A 126 16.36 2.57 7.79
N ILE A 127 15.89 3.36 6.81
CA ILE A 127 15.94 2.99 5.39
C ILE A 127 17.40 2.77 4.95
N LYS A 128 18.28 3.71 5.27
CA LYS A 128 19.71 3.59 4.96
C LYS A 128 20.33 2.34 5.58
N ALA A 129 20.08 2.10 6.86
CA ALA A 129 20.68 0.99 7.61
C ALA A 129 20.20 -0.38 7.10
N VAL A 130 18.92 -0.51 6.74
CA VAL A 130 18.32 -1.80 6.35
C VAL A 130 18.46 -2.06 4.84
N ARG A 131 18.30 -1.03 4.01
CA ARG A 131 18.28 -1.17 2.54
C ARG A 131 19.62 -0.83 1.88
N GLY A 132 20.56 -0.24 2.61
CA GLY A 132 21.91 0.06 2.14
C GLY A 132 22.02 1.29 1.23
N HIS A 133 20.94 2.06 1.05
CA HIS A 133 20.93 3.28 0.25
C HIS A 133 20.06 4.35 0.92
N GLU A 134 20.37 5.62 0.66
CA GLU A 134 19.56 6.74 1.17
C GLU A 134 18.18 6.77 0.48
N PRO A 135 17.10 7.15 1.17
CA PRO A 135 15.82 7.44 0.52
C PRO A 135 15.84 8.82 -0.16
N ALA A 136 14.95 9.02 -1.13
CA ALA A 136 14.53 10.37 -1.50
C ALA A 136 13.75 10.99 -0.33
N VAL A 137 13.98 12.27 -0.04
CA VAL A 137 13.31 12.96 1.07
C VAL A 137 12.58 14.19 0.53
N ALA A 138 11.29 14.24 0.79
CA ALA A 138 10.44 15.39 0.56
C ALA A 138 9.88 15.86 1.91
N SER A 139 9.70 17.17 2.09
CA SER A 139 9.11 17.70 3.31
C SER A 139 8.15 18.83 3.02
N TYR A 140 7.16 18.97 3.90
CA TYR A 140 6.29 20.13 3.95
C TYR A 140 6.34 20.74 5.37
N PRO A 141 6.72 22.01 5.55
CA PRO A 141 7.20 22.95 4.53
C PRO A 141 8.49 22.48 3.81
N PRO A 142 8.76 22.99 2.59
CA PRO A 142 9.93 22.60 1.82
C PRO A 142 11.26 22.89 2.53
N THR A 143 12.03 21.83 2.80
CA THR A 143 13.41 21.91 3.31
C THR A 143 14.41 21.36 2.28
N THR A 144 13.89 20.75 1.22
CA THR A 144 14.62 20.05 0.16
C THR A 144 14.15 20.53 -1.20
N ASP A 145 14.93 20.26 -2.25
CA ASP A 145 14.54 20.56 -3.63
C ASP A 145 13.31 19.76 -4.08
N ILE A 146 13.07 18.61 -3.45
CA ILE A 146 11.87 17.79 -3.66
C ILE A 146 10.71 18.40 -2.85
N LEU A 147 9.76 18.99 -3.56
CA LEU A 147 8.61 19.69 -2.99
C LEU A 147 7.36 18.80 -2.83
N ASP A 148 7.25 17.75 -3.64
CA ASP A 148 6.10 16.83 -3.70
C ASP A 148 6.58 15.39 -3.93
N PHE A 149 5.67 14.43 -3.79
CA PHE A 149 5.88 13.06 -4.23
C PHE A 149 6.15 13.01 -5.74
N ASN A 150 7.19 12.26 -6.13
CA ASN A 150 7.54 12.05 -7.53
C ASN A 150 8.01 10.61 -7.75
N ASN A 151 7.38 9.92 -8.70
CA ASN A 151 7.73 8.55 -9.08
C ASN A 151 9.16 8.43 -9.64
N ALA A 152 9.71 9.49 -10.26
CA ALA A 152 11.07 9.46 -10.77
C ALA A 152 12.10 9.34 -9.63
N ASP A 153 11.90 10.08 -8.54
CA ASP A 153 12.81 10.07 -7.39
C ASP A 153 12.67 8.76 -6.61
N LEU A 154 11.44 8.26 -6.47
CA LEU A 154 11.15 6.92 -5.95
C LEU A 154 11.82 5.81 -6.79
N GLY A 155 11.85 5.97 -8.12
CA GLY A 155 12.49 5.06 -9.05
C GLY A 155 14.01 5.03 -8.90
N LYS A 156 14.64 6.21 -8.75
CA LYS A 156 16.10 6.35 -8.60
C LYS A 156 16.62 5.85 -7.27
N GLN A 157 15.98 6.26 -6.17
CA GLN A 157 16.44 5.96 -4.81
C GLN A 157 15.78 4.69 -4.22
N GLY A 158 14.85 4.05 -4.95
CA GLY A 158 14.13 2.87 -4.49
C GLY A 158 13.07 3.13 -3.40
N SER A 159 13.29 4.14 -2.55
CA SER A 159 12.43 4.53 -1.43
C SER A 159 12.28 6.06 -1.34
N LEU A 160 11.14 6.54 -0.85
CA LEU A 160 10.85 7.95 -0.59
C LEU A 160 10.23 8.13 0.80
N VAL A 161 10.72 9.11 1.56
CA VAL A 161 10.15 9.57 2.82
C VAL A 161 9.54 10.94 2.61
N PHE A 162 8.25 11.09 2.90
CA PHE A 162 7.56 12.37 2.90
C PHE A 162 7.26 12.83 4.33
N GLN A 163 7.84 13.94 4.76
CA GLN A 163 7.65 14.49 6.11
C GLN A 163 6.58 15.59 6.10
N VAL A 164 5.42 15.31 6.69
CA VAL A 164 4.23 16.18 6.60
C VAL A 164 4.27 17.35 7.61
N LEU A 165 5.04 17.18 8.69
CA LEU A 165 5.15 18.14 9.79
C LEU A 165 6.52 18.84 9.85
N GLY A 166 7.11 19.00 8.66
CA GLY A 166 8.42 19.59 8.44
C GLY A 166 9.57 18.65 8.81
N ARG A 167 10.74 18.96 8.25
CA ARG A 167 12.00 18.28 8.54
C ARG A 167 12.84 19.15 9.46
N ALA A 168 13.39 18.58 10.52
CA ALA A 168 14.23 19.31 11.44
C ALA A 168 15.37 19.99 10.66
N SER A 169 15.40 21.32 10.74
CA SER A 169 16.40 22.17 10.07
C SER A 169 16.57 23.45 10.86
N GLY A 170 17.79 24.02 10.82
CA GLY A 170 18.07 25.30 11.47
C GLY A 170 17.44 26.48 10.73
N SER A 171 17.08 26.31 9.46
CA SER A 171 16.63 27.37 8.55
C SER A 171 15.17 27.26 8.13
N THR A 172 14.53 26.10 8.35
CA THR A 172 13.16 25.82 7.89
C THR A 172 12.28 25.46 9.08
N ALA A 173 11.03 25.91 9.06
CA ALA A 173 10.06 25.61 10.09
C ALA A 173 9.65 24.11 10.07
N PHE A 174 9.54 23.53 11.26
CA PHE A 174 8.97 22.21 11.50
C PHE A 174 8.13 22.26 12.79
N ALA A 175 7.21 21.31 12.97
CA ALA A 175 6.22 21.40 14.03
C ALA A 175 6.77 20.89 15.37
N LEU A 176 6.95 21.81 16.33
CA LEU A 176 7.34 21.48 17.70
C LEU A 176 6.16 21.52 18.68
N THR A 177 5.14 22.32 18.37
CA THR A 177 3.93 22.50 19.17
C THR A 177 2.67 22.12 18.39
N GLU A 178 1.57 21.87 19.08
CA GLU A 178 0.26 21.60 18.46
C GLU A 178 -0.23 22.77 17.59
N GLY A 179 0.03 24.00 18.02
CA GLY A 179 -0.29 25.19 17.21
C GLY A 179 0.46 25.18 15.88
N GLN A 180 1.74 24.81 15.87
CA GLN A 180 2.52 24.72 14.64
C GLN A 180 2.12 23.55 13.76
N MET A 181 1.74 22.41 14.36
CA MET A 181 1.14 21.30 13.61
C MET A 181 -0.10 21.82 12.87
N LEU A 182 -1.01 22.49 13.59
CA LEU A 182 -2.24 23.04 13.02
C LEU A 182 -1.97 23.99 11.84
N GLU A 183 -1.03 24.92 11.99
CA GLU A 183 -0.64 25.84 10.92
C GLU A 183 -0.09 25.11 9.68
N GLN A 184 0.80 24.14 9.88
CA GLN A 184 1.36 23.37 8.75
C GLN A 184 0.31 22.54 8.04
N ILE A 185 -0.60 21.94 8.80
CA ILE A 185 -1.72 21.16 8.27
C ILE A 185 -2.72 22.06 7.51
N HIS A 186 -3.00 23.25 8.05
CA HIS A 186 -3.80 24.25 7.36
C HIS A 186 -3.17 24.64 6.02
N ASN A 187 -1.86 24.94 6.04
CA ASN A 187 -1.12 25.32 4.84
C ASN A 187 -1.07 24.20 3.81
N LEU A 188 -0.87 22.94 4.25
CA LEU A 188 -0.89 21.74 3.40
C LEU A 188 -2.22 21.60 2.63
N MET A 189 -3.32 22.09 3.20
CA MET A 189 -4.65 22.05 2.59
C MET A 189 -4.95 23.24 1.69
N SER A 190 -4.29 24.37 1.93
CA SER A 190 -4.43 25.59 1.15
C SER A 190 -3.99 25.35 -0.32
N LYS A 191 -4.42 26.22 -1.25
CA LYS A 191 -4.17 25.99 -2.69
C LYS A 191 -2.69 26.11 -3.09
N GLU A 192 -1.91 26.87 -2.35
CA GLU A 192 -0.51 27.16 -2.68
C GLU A 192 0.44 26.21 -1.92
N GLY A 193 1.38 25.59 -2.63
CA GLY A 193 2.37 24.67 -2.03
C GLY A 193 1.84 23.29 -1.63
N ARG A 194 0.55 23.01 -1.80
CA ARG A 194 -0.05 21.69 -1.51
C ARG A 194 0.60 20.58 -2.34
N PRO A 195 1.05 19.46 -1.73
CA PRO A 195 1.61 18.33 -2.45
C PRO A 195 0.50 17.51 -3.10
N LYS A 196 0.19 17.83 -4.37
CA LYS A 196 -0.93 17.26 -5.12
C LYS A 196 -0.70 15.79 -5.44
N GLU A 197 0.52 15.46 -5.83
CA GLU A 197 0.88 14.10 -6.24
C GLU A 197 0.89 13.16 -5.03
N LEU A 198 1.40 13.63 -3.88
CA LEU A 198 1.31 12.85 -2.64
C LEU A 198 -0.15 12.57 -2.28
N ILE A 199 -1.00 13.59 -2.33
CA ILE A 199 -2.39 13.47 -1.93
C ILE A 199 -3.16 12.55 -2.88
N ALA A 200 -2.92 12.64 -4.19
CA ALA A 200 -3.46 11.68 -5.17
C ALA A 200 -3.03 10.26 -4.81
N ARG A 201 -1.73 10.05 -4.59
CA ARG A 201 -1.18 8.75 -4.20
C ARG A 201 -1.79 8.19 -2.92
N LEU A 202 -2.04 9.02 -1.90
CA LEU A 202 -2.67 8.60 -0.64
C LEU A 202 -4.16 8.26 -0.79
N ARG A 203 -4.86 8.85 -1.76
CA ARG A 203 -6.27 8.52 -2.06
C ARG A 203 -6.43 7.13 -2.66
N GLU A 204 -5.44 6.69 -3.43
CA GLU A 204 -5.48 5.41 -4.14
C GLU A 204 -4.80 4.26 -3.35
N SER A 205 -4.20 4.61 -2.19
CA SER A 205 -3.49 3.69 -1.31
C SER A 205 -4.29 3.25 -0.09
N HIS A 206 -4.07 2.00 0.34
CA HIS A 206 -4.41 1.54 1.69
C HIS A 206 -3.46 2.18 2.69
N LEU A 207 -3.98 2.80 3.74
CA LEU A 207 -3.17 3.57 4.68
C LEU A 207 -2.89 2.73 5.93
N LEU A 208 -1.63 2.61 6.32
CA LEU A 208 -1.24 2.05 7.62
C LEU A 208 -0.84 3.20 8.52
N ILE A 209 -1.76 3.65 9.38
CA ILE A 209 -1.54 4.75 10.34
C ILE A 209 -0.98 4.12 11.62
N LEU A 210 0.32 4.30 11.84
CA LEU A 210 1.08 3.56 12.85
C LEU A 210 1.71 4.50 13.88
N GLY A 211 1.22 4.38 15.12
CA GLY A 211 1.84 4.98 16.29
C GLY A 211 1.98 6.49 16.19
N VAL A 212 0.97 7.16 15.67
CA VAL A 212 1.06 8.57 15.35
C VAL A 212 0.96 9.44 16.61
N GLY A 213 0.29 8.94 17.65
CA GLY A 213 0.25 9.53 18.99
C GLY A 213 -0.51 10.84 19.06
N PHE A 214 -1.30 11.14 18.02
CA PHE A 214 -1.93 12.44 17.83
C PHE A 214 -3.13 12.70 18.75
N PRO A 215 -3.45 13.99 18.97
CA PRO A 215 -4.81 14.39 19.34
C PRO A 215 -5.80 13.94 18.26
N ASP A 216 -7.00 13.56 18.68
CA ASP A 216 -8.07 13.01 17.84
C ASP A 216 -8.35 13.83 16.55
N TRP A 217 -8.19 15.16 16.59
CA TRP A 217 -8.39 16.02 15.42
C TRP A 217 -7.44 15.71 14.26
N LEU A 218 -6.19 15.33 14.53
CA LEU A 218 -5.18 15.14 13.49
C LEU A 218 -5.26 13.75 12.85
N ALA A 219 -5.66 12.73 13.61
CA ALA A 219 -6.06 11.46 13.01
C ALA A 219 -7.24 11.65 12.03
N ARG A 220 -8.27 12.41 12.43
CA ARG A 220 -9.40 12.79 11.56
C ARG A 220 -8.94 13.58 10.34
N PHE A 221 -7.95 14.44 10.50
CA PHE A 221 -7.36 15.20 9.41
C PHE A 221 -6.72 14.29 8.36
N LEU A 222 -5.84 13.36 8.76
CA LEU A 222 -5.19 12.43 7.82
C LEU A 222 -6.23 11.60 7.04
N LEU A 223 -7.28 11.16 7.74
CA LEU A 223 -8.41 10.48 7.10
C LEU A 223 -9.10 11.38 6.06
N ARG A 224 -9.37 12.65 6.39
CA ARG A 224 -9.97 13.60 5.44
C ARG A 224 -9.04 13.94 4.27
N LEU A 225 -7.74 14.09 4.50
CA LEU A 225 -6.73 14.44 3.49
C LEU A 225 -6.69 13.39 2.37
N SER A 226 -6.80 12.13 2.75
CA SER A 226 -6.79 10.98 1.83
C SER A 226 -8.11 10.73 1.10
N ARG A 227 -9.07 11.66 1.16
CA ARG A 227 -10.36 11.53 0.46
C ARG A 227 -10.68 12.75 -0.39
N GLU A 228 -11.37 12.51 -1.50
CA GLU A 228 -11.97 13.58 -2.29
C GLU A 228 -13.32 13.99 -1.67
N HIS A 229 -14.19 13.01 -1.49
CA HIS A 229 -15.52 13.15 -0.90
C HIS A 229 -15.49 13.16 0.64
N PRO A 230 -16.60 13.53 1.30
CA PRO A 230 -16.73 13.44 2.76
C PRO A 230 -16.50 12.02 3.30
N LEU A 231 -16.14 11.90 4.59
CA LEU A 231 -15.78 10.63 5.23
C LEU A 231 -16.90 9.57 5.16
N TRP A 232 -18.16 9.95 5.21
CA TRP A 232 -19.28 9.01 5.14
C TRP A 232 -19.52 8.45 3.72
N VAL A 233 -18.82 8.95 2.70
CA VAL A 233 -18.83 8.36 1.36
C VAL A 233 -17.78 7.25 1.31
N ASN A 234 -18.20 6.08 0.84
CA ASN A 234 -17.30 4.94 0.71
C ASN A 234 -16.17 5.25 -0.28
N ARG A 235 -14.96 4.85 0.09
CA ARG A 235 -13.81 4.73 -0.81
C ARG A 235 -13.42 3.25 -0.92
N GLU A 236 -12.68 2.90 -1.96
CA GLU A 236 -12.19 1.52 -2.19
C GLU A 236 -11.04 1.15 -1.25
N ALA A 237 -10.14 2.10 -0.94
CA ALA A 237 -9.00 1.84 -0.09
C ALA A 237 -9.34 1.84 1.42
N THR A 238 -8.65 1.00 2.18
CA THR A 238 -8.85 0.81 3.62
C THR A 238 -7.83 1.60 4.43
N GLU A 239 -8.21 2.00 5.65
CA GLU A 239 -7.34 2.66 6.61
C GLU A 239 -7.17 1.74 7.83
N ILE A 240 -5.95 1.33 8.09
CA ILE A 240 -5.59 0.45 9.20
C ILE A 240 -4.86 1.30 10.23
N ILE A 241 -5.41 1.36 11.44
CA ILE A 241 -4.93 2.27 12.48
C ILE A 241 -4.50 1.44 13.68
N ALA A 242 -3.19 1.46 13.95
CA ALA A 242 -2.59 0.89 15.14
C ALA A 242 -1.96 2.03 15.94
N ASP A 243 -2.58 2.42 17.05
CA ASP A 243 -2.15 3.57 17.85
C ASP A 243 -2.61 3.41 19.31
N LYS A 244 -1.80 3.85 20.26
CA LYS A 244 -2.10 3.71 21.69
C LYS A 244 -3.34 4.51 22.11
N LYS A 245 -3.56 5.68 21.51
CA LYS A 245 -4.69 6.57 21.81
C LYS A 245 -5.98 6.18 21.09
N CYS A 246 -5.95 5.22 20.16
CA CYS A 246 -7.16 4.69 19.53
C CYS A 246 -8.07 3.87 20.46
N ALA A 247 -7.59 3.56 21.67
CA ALA A 247 -8.43 2.97 22.72
C ALA A 247 -9.42 4.00 23.33
N GLN A 248 -9.34 5.28 22.98
CA GLN A 248 -10.29 6.28 23.46
C GLN A 248 -11.69 6.07 22.83
N PRO A 249 -12.77 6.02 23.64
CA PRO A 249 -14.12 5.73 23.17
C PRO A 249 -14.61 6.67 22.07
N GLU A 250 -14.23 7.95 22.13
CA GLU A 250 -14.72 9.01 21.24
C GLU A 250 -14.23 8.80 19.80
N PHE A 251 -12.95 8.49 19.62
CA PHE A 251 -12.38 8.26 18.29
C PHE A 251 -12.89 6.95 17.67
N SER A 252 -13.00 5.89 18.46
CA SER A 252 -13.62 4.64 17.99
C SER A 252 -15.08 4.84 17.57
N GLN A 253 -15.87 5.58 18.35
CA GLN A 253 -17.25 5.92 17.98
C GLN A 253 -17.32 6.77 16.72
N PHE A 254 -16.38 7.71 16.54
CA PHE A 254 -16.28 8.49 15.31
C PHE A 254 -16.08 7.60 14.10
N LEU A 255 -15.10 6.68 14.13
CA LEU A 255 -14.85 5.78 13.01
C LEU A 255 -16.03 4.84 12.73
N GLN A 256 -16.67 4.30 13.78
CA GLN A 256 -17.87 3.46 13.63
C GLN A 256 -19.05 4.22 12.99
N ARG A 257 -19.14 5.54 13.15
CA ARG A 257 -20.23 6.34 12.57
C ARG A 257 -19.91 6.89 11.19
N PHE A 258 -18.67 7.29 10.95
CA PHE A 258 -18.29 8.07 9.77
C PHE A 258 -17.36 7.31 8.80
N SER A 259 -16.79 6.17 9.20
CA SER A 259 -16.00 5.30 8.33
C SER A 259 -16.11 3.80 8.70
N PRO A 260 -17.33 3.26 8.95
CA PRO A 260 -17.49 1.93 9.54
C PRO A 260 -16.98 0.78 8.67
N LYS A 261 -16.87 0.97 7.35
CA LYS A 261 -16.51 -0.11 6.41
C LYS A 261 -15.05 -0.07 5.99
N GLN A 262 -14.35 1.06 6.18
CA GLN A 262 -13.02 1.28 5.62
C GLN A 262 -11.95 1.47 6.69
N SER A 263 -12.30 1.93 7.89
CA SER A 263 -11.33 2.15 8.96
C SER A 263 -11.32 0.97 9.93
N CYS A 264 -10.19 0.27 10.01
CA CYS A 264 -9.95 -0.82 10.94
C CYS A 264 -9.09 -0.35 12.10
N LEU A 265 -9.65 -0.38 13.31
CA LEU A 265 -8.89 -0.14 14.55
C LEU A 265 -8.25 -1.44 15.02
N ILE A 266 -6.95 -1.38 15.25
CA ILE A 266 -6.17 -2.51 15.74
C ILE A 266 -5.90 -2.30 17.23
N GLY A 267 -6.40 -3.21 18.06
CA GLY A 267 -6.09 -3.21 19.48
C GLY A 267 -4.65 -3.66 19.75
N GLY A 268 -3.93 -2.98 20.62
CA GLY A 268 -2.55 -3.31 21.01
C GLY A 268 -1.56 -2.16 20.78
N SER A 269 -0.27 -2.43 20.99
CA SER A 269 0.78 -1.46 20.70
C SER A 269 1.05 -1.37 19.19
N PRO A 270 1.31 -0.18 18.64
CA PRO A 270 1.76 -0.04 17.25
C PRO A 270 3.06 -0.82 16.98
N VAL A 271 3.93 -0.97 17.98
CA VAL A 271 5.15 -1.77 17.87
C VAL A 271 4.82 -3.26 17.69
N ASP A 272 3.89 -3.80 18.47
CA ASP A 272 3.47 -5.20 18.37
C ASP A 272 2.82 -5.49 17.01
N PHE A 273 2.04 -4.53 16.48
CA PHE A 273 1.44 -4.65 15.16
C PHE A 273 2.50 -4.74 14.06
N VAL A 274 3.54 -3.89 14.12
CA VAL A 274 4.64 -3.94 13.15
C VAL A 274 5.43 -5.25 13.27
N GLN A 275 5.68 -5.74 14.49
CA GLN A 275 6.32 -7.03 14.71
C GLN A 275 5.53 -8.19 14.09
N GLU A 276 4.22 -8.21 14.33
CA GLU A 276 3.34 -9.24 13.77
C GLU A 276 3.24 -9.14 12.25
N LEU A 277 3.12 -7.92 11.71
CA LEU A 277 3.11 -7.68 10.27
C LEU A 277 4.40 -8.20 9.62
N HIS A 278 5.56 -7.86 10.18
CA HIS A 278 6.85 -8.32 9.70
C HIS A 278 6.95 -9.85 9.76
N ARG A 279 6.59 -10.46 10.89
CA ARG A 279 6.60 -11.92 11.06
C ARG A 279 5.78 -12.61 9.98
N ARG A 280 4.51 -12.20 9.80
CA ARG A 280 3.61 -12.78 8.80
C ARG A 280 4.08 -12.55 7.37
N TRP A 281 4.62 -11.36 7.08
CA TRP A 281 5.17 -11.05 5.76
C TRP A 281 6.26 -12.05 5.36
N PHE A 282 7.23 -12.30 6.25
CA PHE A 282 8.35 -13.20 5.97
C PHE A 282 7.99 -14.69 6.13
N GLU A 283 6.94 -15.04 6.86
CA GLU A 283 6.37 -16.39 6.83
C GLU A 283 5.69 -16.69 5.50
N ARG A 284 4.96 -15.72 4.93
CA ARG A 284 4.33 -15.82 3.60
C ARG A 284 5.35 -15.71 2.46
N HIS A 285 6.47 -15.04 2.70
CA HIS A 285 7.59 -14.89 1.77
C HIS A 285 8.88 -15.45 2.36
N PRO A 286 8.97 -16.79 2.58
CA PRO A 286 10.20 -17.39 3.07
C PRO A 286 11.31 -17.03 2.07
N ALA A 287 12.44 -16.56 2.60
CA ALA A 287 13.57 -16.22 1.77
C ALA A 287 13.91 -17.43 0.89
N GLN A 288 13.77 -17.30 -0.42
CA GLN A 288 14.40 -18.23 -1.35
C GLN A 288 15.88 -18.20 -1.01
N GLN A 289 16.36 -19.26 -0.35
CA GLN A 289 17.76 -19.42 -0.02
C GLN A 289 18.55 -19.21 -1.31
N ALA A 290 19.49 -18.28 -1.24
CA ALA A 290 20.51 -18.04 -2.24
C ALA A 290 21.31 -19.34 -2.45
N SER A 291 20.80 -20.22 -3.31
CA SER A 291 21.59 -21.29 -3.90
C SER A 291 22.33 -20.65 -5.06
N GLY A 292 23.63 -20.50 -4.89
CA GLY A 292 24.53 -20.03 -5.92
C GLY A 292 24.41 -20.89 -7.17
N SER A 293 23.80 -20.33 -8.20
CA SER A 293 24.26 -20.53 -9.57
C SER A 293 24.11 -19.20 -10.27
N SER A 294 25.26 -18.63 -10.58
CA SER A 294 25.44 -17.46 -11.41
C SER A 294 24.74 -17.65 -12.74
N ILE A 295 23.56 -17.04 -12.87
CA ILE A 295 23.04 -16.58 -14.15
C ILE A 295 22.79 -15.08 -13.95
N THR A 296 23.60 -14.29 -14.65
CA THR A 296 23.50 -12.83 -14.82
C THR A 296 22.06 -12.32 -14.74
N ARG A 297 21.72 -11.68 -13.62
CA ARG A 297 20.45 -10.95 -13.46
C ARG A 297 20.57 -9.65 -14.24
N ALA A 298 20.05 -9.67 -15.46
CA ALA A 298 19.68 -8.45 -16.17
C ALA A 298 18.55 -7.75 -15.38
N THR A 299 18.73 -6.46 -15.15
CA THR A 299 17.69 -5.53 -14.71
C THR A 299 16.52 -5.53 -15.70
N GLY A 300 15.31 -5.90 -15.28
CA GLY A 300 14.14 -5.90 -16.16
C GLY A 300 12.82 -5.59 -15.41
N LYS A 301 11.98 -4.78 -16.05
CA LYS A 301 10.56 -4.52 -15.73
C LYS A 301 9.77 -5.82 -15.47
N PRO A 302 8.56 -5.76 -14.85
CA PRO A 302 7.64 -6.91 -14.86
C PRO A 302 7.47 -7.43 -16.29
N ALA A 303 7.45 -8.75 -16.49
CA ALA A 303 7.33 -9.34 -17.81
C ALA A 303 6.08 -8.81 -18.52
N GLU A 304 6.26 -8.03 -19.59
CA GLU A 304 5.17 -7.62 -20.47
C GLU A 304 4.55 -8.87 -21.10
N MET A 305 3.22 -8.96 -21.11
CA MET A 305 2.51 -10.08 -21.75
C MET A 305 2.85 -10.10 -23.24
N SER A 306 3.25 -11.25 -23.78
CA SER A 306 3.38 -11.38 -25.24
C SER A 306 2.01 -11.23 -25.89
N GLY A 307 1.91 -10.33 -26.86
CA GLY A 307 0.65 -10.12 -27.60
C GLY A 307 0.16 -11.42 -28.23
N GLY A 308 -1.15 -11.68 -28.11
CA GLY A 308 -1.78 -12.91 -28.54
C GLY A 308 -1.72 -14.05 -27.53
N SER A 309 -1.32 -13.79 -26.27
CA SER A 309 -1.45 -14.75 -25.17
C SER A 309 -2.91 -15.03 -24.81
N VAL A 310 -3.17 -16.20 -24.21
CA VAL A 310 -4.42 -16.55 -23.54
C VAL A 310 -4.42 -15.94 -22.14
N PHE A 311 -5.36 -15.04 -21.84
CA PHE A 311 -5.45 -14.36 -20.55
C PHE A 311 -6.37 -15.13 -19.59
N ILE A 312 -5.87 -15.55 -18.42
CA ILE A 312 -6.65 -16.22 -17.37
C ILE A 312 -6.93 -15.24 -16.20
N SER A 313 -8.21 -14.96 -15.97
CA SER A 313 -8.71 -14.13 -14.85
C SER A 313 -9.40 -15.04 -13.82
N TYR A 314 -8.98 -14.98 -12.56
CA TYR A 314 -9.41 -15.93 -11.51
C TYR A 314 -9.47 -15.29 -10.12
N ALA A 315 -10.24 -15.88 -9.21
CA ALA A 315 -10.19 -15.54 -7.79
C ALA A 315 -8.93 -16.13 -7.16
N SER A 316 -8.29 -15.39 -6.25
CA SER A 316 -7.05 -15.82 -5.60
C SER A 316 -7.13 -17.19 -4.92
N GLU A 317 -8.31 -17.56 -4.44
CA GLU A 317 -8.63 -18.83 -3.79
C GLU A 317 -8.60 -20.03 -4.76
N ASP A 318 -8.74 -19.79 -6.06
CA ASP A 318 -8.69 -20.83 -7.11
C ASP A 318 -7.27 -21.07 -7.65
N ARG A 319 -6.25 -20.44 -7.04
CA ARG A 319 -4.86 -20.44 -7.52
C ARG A 319 -4.34 -21.83 -7.87
N ASP A 320 -4.54 -22.82 -7.00
CA ASP A 320 -4.03 -24.17 -7.21
C ASP A 320 -4.61 -24.82 -8.47
N ALA A 321 -5.92 -24.64 -8.70
CA ALA A 321 -6.57 -25.16 -9.90
C ALA A 321 -6.14 -24.40 -11.15
N VAL A 322 -5.95 -23.08 -11.04
CA VAL A 322 -5.53 -22.21 -12.15
C VAL A 322 -4.09 -22.44 -12.56
N PHE A 323 -3.20 -22.70 -11.62
CA PHE A 323 -1.81 -23.03 -11.93
C PHE A 323 -1.71 -24.38 -12.65
N ARG A 324 -2.49 -25.38 -12.22
CA ARG A 324 -2.61 -26.64 -12.97
C ARG A 324 -3.19 -26.44 -14.37
N LEU A 325 -4.24 -25.62 -14.49
CA LEU A 325 -4.81 -25.25 -15.80
C LEU A 325 -3.76 -24.60 -16.71
N TYR A 326 -2.97 -23.68 -16.17
CA TYR A 326 -1.88 -23.05 -16.90
C TYR A 326 -0.81 -24.05 -17.32
N ASP A 327 -0.38 -24.95 -16.43
CA ASP A 327 0.63 -25.94 -16.74
C ASP A 327 0.15 -26.87 -17.86
N VAL A 328 -1.12 -27.28 -17.86
CA VAL A 328 -1.72 -28.09 -18.93
C VAL A 328 -1.76 -27.32 -20.25
N LEU A 329 -2.25 -26.08 -20.25
CA LEU A 329 -2.36 -25.27 -21.47
C LEU A 329 -0.99 -24.93 -22.07
N THR A 330 -0.01 -24.58 -21.23
CA THR A 330 1.36 -24.30 -21.69
C THR A 330 2.07 -25.56 -22.18
N SER A 331 1.87 -26.71 -21.53
CA SER A 331 2.37 -28.00 -22.02
C SER A 331 1.77 -28.41 -23.36
N ALA A 332 0.55 -27.93 -23.67
CA ALA A 332 -0.07 -28.08 -24.97
C ALA A 332 0.44 -27.08 -26.03
N GLY A 333 1.43 -26.24 -25.69
CA GLY A 333 2.07 -25.31 -26.61
C GLY A 333 1.40 -23.94 -26.72
N LEU A 334 0.44 -23.62 -25.85
CA LEU A 334 -0.20 -22.31 -25.81
C LEU A 334 0.64 -21.31 -25.03
N GLU A 335 0.76 -20.09 -25.55
CA GLU A 335 1.22 -18.96 -24.73
C GLU A 335 0.08 -18.51 -23.84
N VAL A 336 0.25 -18.69 -22.54
CA VAL A 336 -0.73 -18.38 -21.53
C VAL A 336 -0.16 -17.32 -20.60
N TRP A 337 -1.01 -16.38 -20.25
CA TRP A 337 -0.75 -15.39 -19.24
C TRP A 337 -1.80 -15.57 -18.15
N ILE A 338 -1.33 -15.93 -16.94
CA ILE A 338 -2.17 -15.84 -15.75
C ILE A 338 -1.92 -14.46 -15.16
N ASP A 339 -2.95 -13.90 -14.56
CA ASP A 339 -2.81 -12.82 -13.60
C ASP A 339 -2.02 -13.29 -12.35
N ARG A 340 -0.70 -13.47 -12.51
CA ARG A 340 0.23 -13.85 -11.45
C ARG A 340 0.69 -12.57 -10.78
N ARG A 341 -0.06 -12.19 -9.75
CA ARG A 341 0.21 -11.08 -8.83
C ARG A 341 -0.04 -9.73 -9.43
N ILE A 342 -1.28 -9.25 -9.41
CA ILE A 342 -1.44 -7.83 -9.59
C ILE A 342 -2.70 -7.31 -8.88
N ASN A 343 -2.59 -6.72 -7.70
CA ASN A 343 -1.84 -5.56 -7.29
C ASN A 343 -2.27 -4.25 -7.97
N PRO A 344 -3.43 -3.68 -7.64
CA PRO A 344 -3.91 -2.52 -8.31
C PRO A 344 -3.04 -1.29 -7.98
N GLY A 345 -3.17 -0.26 -8.78
CA GLY A 345 -2.47 1.01 -8.69
C GLY A 345 -2.92 1.82 -9.89
N ASP A 346 -2.53 3.08 -9.94
CA ASP A 346 -3.24 4.10 -10.73
C ASP A 346 -2.99 3.91 -12.25
N ASP A 347 -1.88 3.23 -12.61
CA ASP A 347 -1.55 2.77 -13.98
C ASP A 347 -2.02 1.33 -14.28
N PHE A 348 -2.55 0.62 -13.30
CA PHE A 348 -2.75 -0.82 -13.40
C PHE A 348 -4.02 -1.20 -14.17
N GLY A 349 -5.07 -0.39 -14.04
CA GLY A 349 -6.28 -0.54 -14.85
C GLY A 349 -5.98 -0.47 -16.35
N ASP A 350 -5.09 0.42 -16.78
CA ASP A 350 -4.72 0.55 -18.19
C ASP A 350 -3.82 -0.59 -18.68
N VAL A 351 -2.94 -1.12 -17.83
CA VAL A 351 -2.14 -2.30 -18.16
C VAL A 351 -3.01 -3.55 -18.31
N ILE A 352 -3.96 -3.80 -17.40
CA ILE A 352 -4.89 -4.93 -17.55
C ILE A 352 -5.76 -4.74 -18.78
N LYS A 353 -6.37 -3.56 -18.94
CA LYS A 353 -7.21 -3.27 -20.11
C LYS A 353 -6.43 -3.45 -21.41
N ARG A 354 -5.16 -3.02 -21.45
CA ARG A 354 -4.24 -3.27 -22.57
C ARG A 354 -3.98 -4.76 -22.75
N ASN A 355 -3.66 -5.50 -21.70
CA ASN A 355 -3.40 -6.94 -21.79
C ASN A 355 -4.65 -7.69 -22.26
N ILE A 356 -5.85 -7.33 -21.79
CA ILE A 356 -7.11 -7.90 -22.28
C ILE A 356 -7.27 -7.58 -23.78
N ARG A 357 -7.05 -6.33 -24.22
CA ARG A 357 -7.09 -5.94 -25.63
C ARG A 357 -6.06 -6.68 -26.50
N GLU A 358 -4.88 -6.95 -25.96
CA GLU A 358 -3.78 -7.60 -26.67
C GLU A 358 -3.83 -9.13 -26.61
N SER A 359 -4.69 -9.71 -25.77
CA SER A 359 -4.90 -11.16 -25.68
C SER A 359 -5.69 -11.70 -26.87
N CYS A 360 -5.47 -12.97 -27.23
CA CYS A 360 -6.27 -13.63 -28.27
C CYS A 360 -7.54 -14.27 -27.73
N ALA A 361 -7.59 -14.52 -26.42
CA ALA A 361 -8.68 -15.17 -25.70
C ALA A 361 -8.63 -14.76 -24.23
N PHE A 362 -9.80 -14.59 -23.63
CA PHE A 362 -10.00 -14.24 -22.23
C PHE A 362 -10.80 -15.34 -21.52
N LEU A 363 -10.20 -15.92 -20.48
CA LEU A 363 -10.72 -17.05 -19.72
C LEU A 363 -11.12 -16.59 -18.31
N PRO A 364 -12.39 -16.23 -18.07
CA PRO A 364 -12.91 -16.04 -16.73
C PRO A 364 -13.07 -17.41 -16.04
N VAL A 365 -12.39 -17.59 -14.91
CA VAL A 365 -12.47 -18.79 -14.08
C VAL A 365 -13.63 -18.66 -13.11
N LEU A 366 -14.52 -19.64 -13.13
CA LEU A 366 -15.74 -19.73 -12.34
C LEU A 366 -15.60 -20.83 -11.28
N SER A 367 -15.99 -20.53 -10.05
CA SER A 367 -15.97 -21.47 -8.93
C SER A 367 -16.95 -21.04 -7.85
N ARG A 368 -17.06 -21.80 -6.75
CA ARG A 368 -17.74 -21.38 -5.53
C ARG A 368 -17.17 -20.06 -4.96
N HIS A 369 -15.88 -19.81 -5.15
CA HIS A 369 -15.18 -18.62 -4.64
C HIS A 369 -15.53 -17.35 -5.44
N THR A 370 -16.03 -17.52 -6.67
CA THR A 370 -16.52 -16.42 -7.50
C THR A 370 -18.00 -16.11 -7.28
N GLN A 371 -18.69 -16.77 -6.34
CA GLN A 371 -20.14 -16.59 -6.11
C GLN A 371 -20.58 -15.52 -5.12
N PRO A 372 -19.82 -15.17 -4.06
CA PRO A 372 -20.18 -14.04 -3.23
C PRO A 372 -20.36 -12.76 -4.07
N ASP A 373 -21.42 -11.99 -3.79
CA ASP A 373 -21.75 -10.73 -4.48
C ASP A 373 -20.97 -9.54 -3.89
N ASN A 374 -19.78 -9.80 -3.32
CA ASN A 374 -18.86 -8.76 -2.92
C ASN A 374 -18.11 -8.24 -4.17
N ASP A 375 -17.85 -6.94 -4.21
CA ASP A 375 -17.16 -6.26 -5.31
C ASP A 375 -15.70 -6.78 -5.41
N ARG A 376 -15.52 -7.90 -6.12
CA ARG A 376 -14.21 -8.50 -6.39
C ARG A 376 -13.69 -8.03 -7.75
N TRP A 377 -12.41 -7.64 -7.78
CA TRP A 377 -11.74 -7.01 -8.92
C TRP A 377 -11.90 -7.73 -10.27
N PHE A 378 -11.84 -9.08 -10.30
CA PHE A 378 -12.04 -9.86 -11.53
C PHE A 378 -13.38 -9.56 -12.23
N ARG A 379 -14.42 -9.13 -11.50
CA ARG A 379 -15.71 -8.78 -12.10
C ARG A 379 -15.62 -7.54 -13.00
N ILE A 380 -14.77 -6.57 -12.64
CA ILE A 380 -14.52 -5.37 -13.44
C ILE A 380 -13.83 -5.76 -14.76
N GLU A 381 -12.85 -6.67 -14.69
CA GLU A 381 -12.17 -7.21 -15.87
C GLU A 381 -13.12 -7.97 -16.78
N TRP A 382 -14.02 -8.78 -16.21
CA TRP A 382 -14.99 -9.55 -16.99
C TRP A 382 -15.99 -8.62 -17.69
N GLN A 383 -16.45 -7.58 -17.00
CA GLN A 383 -17.29 -6.53 -17.58
C GLN A 383 -16.57 -5.82 -18.73
N TYR A 384 -15.29 -5.46 -18.53
CA TYR A 384 -14.47 -4.81 -19.55
C TYR A 384 -14.23 -5.71 -20.77
N ALA A 385 -13.78 -6.95 -20.56
CA ALA A 385 -13.56 -7.93 -21.62
C ALA A 385 -14.85 -8.17 -22.42
N LYS A 386 -16.01 -8.22 -21.75
CA LYS A 386 -17.32 -8.40 -22.38
C LYS A 386 -17.80 -7.20 -23.17
N HIS A 387 -17.74 -5.99 -22.61
CA HIS A 387 -18.37 -4.82 -23.24
C HIS A 387 -17.43 -4.08 -24.18
N GLU A 388 -16.12 -4.13 -23.95
CA GLU A 388 -15.15 -3.31 -24.69
C GLU A 388 -14.33 -4.10 -25.70
N VAL A 389 -14.10 -5.41 -25.49
CA VAL A 389 -13.24 -6.22 -26.38
C VAL A 389 -14.03 -7.27 -27.15
N ALA A 390 -14.89 -8.04 -26.50
CA ALA A 390 -15.69 -9.08 -27.15
C ALA A 390 -16.51 -8.58 -28.37
N PRO A 391 -17.03 -7.33 -28.41
CA PRO A 391 -17.77 -6.85 -29.58
C PRO A 391 -16.93 -6.74 -30.85
N SER A 392 -15.62 -6.54 -30.74
CA SER A 392 -14.71 -6.53 -31.89
C SER A 392 -14.53 -7.91 -32.54
N TYR A 393 -14.95 -8.96 -31.84
CA TYR A 393 -14.96 -10.34 -32.35
C TYR A 393 -16.33 -10.76 -32.90
N TYR A 394 -17.39 -9.96 -32.70
CA TYR A 394 -18.71 -10.23 -33.28
C TYR A 394 -18.65 -10.14 -34.80
N GLY A 395 -19.20 -11.15 -35.47
CA GLY A 395 -19.10 -11.30 -36.92
C GLY A 395 -17.81 -11.97 -37.41
N THR A 396 -16.92 -12.39 -36.51
CA THR A 396 -15.80 -13.29 -36.83
C THR A 396 -16.12 -14.73 -36.41
N ASP A 397 -15.50 -15.72 -37.05
CA ASP A 397 -15.65 -17.15 -36.67
C ASP A 397 -14.93 -17.50 -35.35
N LEU A 398 -14.33 -16.53 -34.66
CA LEU A 398 -13.48 -16.76 -33.49
C LEU A 398 -14.11 -16.16 -32.22
N PRO A 399 -14.27 -16.96 -31.15
CA PRO A 399 -14.63 -16.44 -29.84
C PRO A 399 -13.47 -15.75 -29.13
N PHE A 400 -13.81 -14.79 -28.28
CA PHE A 400 -12.89 -14.15 -27.35
C PHE A 400 -13.07 -14.61 -25.90
N LEU A 401 -14.33 -14.77 -25.44
CA LEU A 401 -14.65 -15.16 -24.06
C LEU A 401 -14.81 -16.68 -23.92
N PHE A 402 -14.10 -17.26 -22.95
CA PHE A 402 -14.12 -18.69 -22.64
C PHE A 402 -14.33 -18.93 -21.13
N PRO A 403 -15.56 -18.93 -20.63
CA PRO A 403 -15.81 -19.21 -19.22
C PRO A 403 -15.39 -20.65 -18.87
N VAL A 404 -14.64 -20.81 -17.77
CA VAL A 404 -14.12 -22.11 -17.33
C VAL A 404 -14.50 -22.38 -15.89
N ILE A 405 -15.20 -23.48 -15.62
CA ILE A 405 -15.55 -23.91 -14.26
C ILE A 405 -14.47 -24.85 -13.75
N VAL A 406 -13.82 -24.51 -12.64
CA VAL A 406 -12.71 -25.30 -12.07
C VAL A 406 -13.10 -26.19 -10.90
N ASP A 407 -14.31 -26.07 -10.36
CA ASP A 407 -14.82 -26.90 -9.27
C ASP A 407 -16.16 -27.57 -9.59
N SER A 408 -16.72 -28.26 -8.60
CA SER A 408 -17.98 -29.00 -8.73
C SER A 408 -19.25 -28.11 -8.74
N THR A 409 -19.12 -26.79 -8.79
CA THR A 409 -20.27 -25.88 -8.77
C THR A 409 -21.16 -26.11 -9.99
N PRO A 410 -22.47 -26.31 -9.80
CA PRO A 410 -23.40 -26.50 -10.90
C PRO A 410 -23.75 -25.16 -11.57
N ASN A 411 -24.11 -25.20 -12.86
CA ASN A 411 -24.30 -23.99 -13.67
C ASN A 411 -25.41 -23.06 -13.15
N ASN A 412 -26.43 -23.60 -12.46
CA ASN A 412 -27.54 -22.84 -11.90
C ASN A 412 -27.17 -22.08 -10.62
N GLU A 413 -26.08 -22.42 -9.95
CA GLU A 413 -25.58 -21.70 -8.77
C GLU A 413 -24.69 -20.52 -9.18
N LEU A 414 -24.05 -20.61 -10.34
CA LEU A 414 -23.18 -19.58 -10.91
C LEU A 414 -23.98 -18.31 -11.27
N ILE A 415 -23.70 -17.20 -10.59
CA ILE A 415 -24.37 -15.92 -10.78
C ILE A 415 -24.23 -15.40 -12.21
N GLU A 416 -23.11 -15.71 -12.87
CA GLU A 416 -22.82 -15.32 -14.25
C GLU A 416 -23.82 -15.95 -15.23
N PHE A 417 -24.19 -17.23 -15.02
CA PHE A 417 -25.17 -17.91 -15.85
C PHE A 417 -26.60 -17.52 -15.49
N ARG A 418 -26.89 -17.30 -14.20
CA ARG A 418 -28.20 -16.79 -13.76
C ARG A 418 -28.52 -15.41 -14.32
N ARG A 419 -27.51 -14.54 -14.43
CA ARG A 419 -27.63 -13.18 -14.97
C ARG A 419 -27.48 -13.10 -16.49
N GLY A 420 -27.25 -14.22 -17.19
CA GLY A 420 -27.01 -14.21 -18.65
C GLY A 420 -25.72 -13.44 -19.02
N THR A 421 -24.70 -13.52 -18.18
CA THR A 421 -23.45 -12.75 -18.33
C THR A 421 -22.64 -13.23 -19.52
N PHE A 422 -22.69 -14.51 -19.86
CA PHE A 422 -21.97 -15.08 -21.01
C PHE A 422 -22.94 -15.65 -22.02
N ASP A 423 -22.72 -15.34 -23.30
CA ASP A 423 -23.53 -15.84 -24.42
C ASP A 423 -23.12 -17.26 -24.85
N ARG A 424 -22.19 -17.90 -24.11
CA ARG A 424 -21.66 -19.25 -24.37
C ARG A 424 -21.65 -20.10 -23.10
N SER A 425 -21.79 -21.40 -23.28
CA SER A 425 -21.63 -22.39 -22.20
C SER A 425 -20.19 -22.42 -21.68
N ALA A 426 -20.01 -22.60 -20.37
CA ALA A 426 -18.69 -22.78 -19.77
C ALA A 426 -18.11 -24.17 -20.09
N ALA A 427 -16.80 -24.22 -20.31
CA ALA A 427 -16.04 -25.46 -20.27
C ALA A 427 -15.82 -25.90 -18.80
N ARG A 428 -15.79 -27.21 -18.52
CA ARG A 428 -15.50 -27.73 -17.18
C ARG A 428 -14.06 -28.23 -17.13
N ALA A 429 -13.22 -27.55 -16.36
CA ALA A 429 -11.83 -27.90 -16.10
C ALA A 429 -11.63 -28.32 -14.64
N LEU A 430 -12.29 -29.39 -14.20
CA LEU A 430 -12.34 -29.80 -12.80
C LEU A 430 -10.92 -29.99 -12.22
N GLY A 431 -10.64 -29.26 -11.13
CA GLY A 431 -9.33 -29.25 -10.49
C GLY A 431 -8.20 -28.65 -11.33
N GLY A 432 -8.50 -27.98 -12.45
CA GLY A 432 -7.52 -27.43 -13.38
C GLY A 432 -7.25 -28.30 -14.61
N ASN A 433 -8.06 -29.34 -14.89
CA ASN A 433 -7.86 -30.22 -16.05
C ASN A 433 -8.84 -29.87 -17.17
N PRO A 434 -8.44 -29.03 -18.17
CA PRO A 434 -9.33 -28.62 -19.25
C PRO A 434 -9.65 -29.77 -20.21
N PRO A 435 -10.84 -29.77 -20.83
CA PRO A 435 -11.18 -30.73 -21.87
C PRO A 435 -10.39 -30.43 -23.17
N PRO A 436 -10.06 -31.45 -23.99
CA PRO A 436 -9.29 -31.25 -25.23
C PRO A 436 -9.90 -30.21 -26.17
N GLU A 437 -11.23 -30.14 -26.24
CA GLU A 437 -11.95 -29.20 -27.10
C GLU A 437 -11.66 -27.74 -26.74
N LEU A 438 -11.44 -27.44 -25.45
CA LEU A 438 -11.05 -26.09 -25.00
C LEU A 438 -9.65 -25.75 -25.52
N ILE A 439 -8.70 -26.69 -25.42
CA ILE A 439 -7.31 -26.50 -25.87
C ILE A 439 -7.29 -26.22 -27.39
N GLU A 440 -8.02 -27.01 -28.18
CA GLU A 440 -8.11 -26.83 -29.64
C GLU A 440 -8.74 -25.49 -30.04
N GLN A 441 -9.72 -25.00 -29.29
CA GLN A 441 -10.33 -23.69 -29.55
C GLN A 441 -9.35 -22.56 -29.27
N LEU A 442 -8.61 -22.62 -28.15
CA LEU A 442 -7.63 -21.60 -27.78
C LEU A 442 -6.45 -21.56 -28.75
N ASP A 443 -5.97 -22.72 -29.20
CA ASP A 443 -4.91 -22.82 -30.21
C ASP A 443 -5.34 -22.17 -31.54
N ARG A 444 -6.58 -22.41 -31.98
CA ARG A 444 -7.14 -21.73 -33.16
C ARG A 444 -7.18 -20.22 -33.00
N CYS A 445 -7.61 -19.71 -31.85
CA CYS A 445 -7.63 -18.27 -31.58
C CYS A 445 -6.23 -17.65 -31.60
N GLN A 446 -5.25 -18.29 -30.96
CA GLN A 446 -3.87 -17.80 -30.90
C GLN A 446 -3.19 -17.80 -32.27
N LYS A 447 -3.37 -18.86 -33.08
CA LYS A 447 -2.87 -18.93 -34.46
C LYS A 447 -3.50 -17.86 -35.36
N ALA A 448 -4.81 -17.66 -35.25
CA ALA A 448 -5.52 -16.67 -36.07
C ALA A 448 -5.15 -15.23 -35.69
N TRP A 449 -4.98 -14.93 -34.39
CA TRP A 449 -4.51 -13.63 -33.92
C TRP A 449 -3.13 -13.30 -34.50
N ARG A 450 -2.19 -14.25 -34.45
CA ARG A 450 -0.84 -14.09 -35.00
C ARG A 450 -0.86 -13.84 -36.51
N LYS A 451 -1.70 -14.57 -37.26
CA LYS A 451 -1.87 -14.38 -38.70
C LYS A 451 -2.41 -12.99 -39.03
N ARG A 452 -3.38 -12.47 -38.27
CA ARG A 452 -3.95 -11.12 -38.45
C ARG A 452 -2.89 -10.03 -38.19
N LYS A 453 -2.11 -10.16 -37.12
CA LYS A 453 -1.04 -9.20 -36.77
C LYS A 453 0.08 -9.12 -37.82
N GLN A 454 0.46 -10.24 -38.42
CA GLN A 454 1.45 -10.26 -39.50
C GLN A 454 0.99 -9.52 -40.76
N ILE A 455 -0.33 -9.49 -41.03
CA ILE A 455 -0.91 -8.80 -42.20
C ILE A 455 -0.99 -7.29 -41.97
N THR A 456 -1.11 -6.82 -40.73
CA THR A 456 -1.23 -5.39 -40.37
C THR A 456 0.12 -4.68 -40.19
N GLN A 457 1.24 -5.42 -40.18
CA GLN A 457 2.60 -4.86 -40.05
C GLN A 457 3.36 -4.75 -41.39
N VAL A 458 2.71 -5.10 -42.50
CA VAL A 458 3.13 -4.84 -43.89
C VAL A 458 2.27 -3.69 -44.41
#